data_AF-A0A966B920-F1
#
_entry.id   AF-A0A966B920-F1
#
_cell.length_a   1.000
_cell.length_b   1.000
_cell.length_c   1.000
_cell.angle_alpha   90.00
_cell.angle_beta   90.00
_cell.angle_gamma   90.00
#
_symmetry.space_group_name_H-M   'P 1'
#
loop_
_entity.id
_entity.type
_entity.pdbx_description
1 polymer ?
#
loop_
_entity_poly.entity_id
_entity_poly.type
_entity_poly.pdbx_seq_one_letter_code
_entity_poly.pdbx_strand_id
1 'polypeptide(L)'
;MAEIVCTALLLYLIAIFGRIILSWFPLDPTGFGATIAGFLYMVTDPVLGPLRRYIPPLRLGAVALDLSSIIVIFGISILRSAICS
;
A
#
# COMPACT_ATOMS: atom_id res chain seq x y z
N MET A 1 0.28 -24.37 -6.96
CA MET A 1 -0.60 -23.27 -7.44
C MET A 1 -0.87 -22.25 -6.33
N ALA A 2 -1.35 -22.69 -5.14
CA ALA A 2 -1.63 -21.79 -4.00
C ALA A 2 -0.41 -20.96 -3.55
N GLU A 3 0.80 -21.54 -3.57
CA GLU A 3 2.02 -20.83 -3.15
C GLU A 3 2.32 -19.56 -3.96
N ILE A 4 2.07 -19.58 -5.28
CA ILE A 4 2.32 -18.39 -6.13
C ILE A 4 1.40 -17.25 -5.70
N VAL A 5 0.14 -17.57 -5.39
CA VAL A 5 -0.84 -16.59 -4.88
C VAL A 5 -0.44 -16.08 -3.51
N CYS A 6 -0.01 -16.97 -2.61
CA CYS A 6 0.46 -16.60 -1.26
C CYS A 6 1.66 -15.66 -1.30
N THR A 7 2.62 -15.93 -2.19
CA THR A 7 3.80 -15.07 -2.39
C THR A 7 3.42 -13.75 -3.04
N ALA A 8 2.52 -13.73 -4.02
CA ALA A 8 2.04 -12.50 -4.64
C ALA A 8 1.32 -11.58 -3.62
N LEU A 9 0.47 -12.14 -2.76
CA LEU A 9 -0.20 -11.38 -1.69
C LEU A 9 0.81 -10.80 -0.70
N LEU A 10 1.87 -11.55 -0.36
CA LEU A 10 2.94 -11.07 0.51
C LEU A 10 3.74 -9.94 -0.14
N LEU A 11 4.11 -10.06 -1.41
CA LEU A 11 4.78 -8.99 -2.15
C LEU A 11 3.92 -7.72 -2.21
N TYR A 12 2.62 -7.88 -2.41
CA TYR A 12 1.70 -6.76 -2.40
C TYR A 12 1.57 -6.09 -1.02
N LEU A 13 1.56 -6.86 0.07
CA LEU A 13 1.64 -6.32 1.43
C LEU A 13 2.93 -5.51 1.63
N ILE A 14 4.09 -6.05 1.20
CA ILE A 14 5.37 -5.34 1.28
C ILE A 14 5.31 -4.02 0.50
N ALA A 15 4.70 -4.01 -0.70
CA ALA A 15 4.54 -2.80 -1.50
C ALA A 15 3.73 -1.72 -0.77
N ILE A 16 2.62 -2.09 -0.12
CA ILE A 16 1.82 -1.13 0.67
C ILE A 16 2.62 -0.64 1.89
N PHE A 17 3.33 -1.53 2.58
CA PHE A 17 4.20 -1.12 3.69
C PHE A 17 5.28 -0.14 3.25
N GLY A 18 5.95 -0.41 2.13
CA GLY A 18 6.94 0.50 1.54
C GLY A 18 6.35 1.87 1.26
N ARG A 19 5.12 1.94 0.72
CA ARG A 19 4.41 3.19 0.48
C ARG A 19 4.13 3.97 1.77
N ILE A 20 3.68 3.29 2.84
CA ILE A 20 3.42 3.92 4.13
C ILE A 20 4.72 4.50 4.70
N ILE A 21 5.79 3.72 4.69
CA ILE A 21 7.10 4.17 5.18
C ILE A 21 7.57 5.38 4.37
N LEU A 22 7.54 5.30 3.04
CA LEU A 22 7.94 6.41 2.16
C LEU A 22 7.07 7.66 2.35
N SER A 23 5.79 7.52 2.74
CA SER A 23 4.92 8.67 3.01
C SER A 23 5.29 9.46 4.26
N TRP A 24 6.10 8.89 5.16
CA TRP A 24 6.57 9.57 6.37
C TRP A 24 7.83 10.40 6.15
N PHE A 25 8.55 10.13 5.07
CA PHE A 25 9.75 10.87 4.72
C PHE A 25 9.43 11.91 3.63
N PRO A 26 9.95 13.15 3.76
CA PRO A 26 9.90 14.10 2.67
C PRO A 26 10.80 13.60 1.54
N LEU A 27 10.21 13.21 0.42
CA LEU A 27 10.94 12.71 -0.74
C LEU A 27 11.26 13.85 -1.70
N ASP A 28 12.50 13.92 -2.17
CA ASP A 28 12.87 14.83 -3.25
C ASP A 28 12.17 14.42 -4.56
N PRO A 29 11.50 15.34 -5.28
CA PRO A 29 10.72 15.01 -6.48
C PRO A 29 11.52 14.35 -7.60
N THR A 30 12.82 14.63 -7.67
CA THR A 30 13.76 14.09 -8.66
C THR A 30 14.63 12.95 -8.11
N GLY A 31 14.43 12.59 -6.84
CA GLY A 31 15.20 11.56 -6.17
C GLY A 31 14.75 10.14 -6.52
N PHE A 32 15.63 9.17 -6.26
CA PHE A 32 15.33 7.75 -6.39
C PHE A 32 14.11 7.32 -5.54
N GLY A 33 13.94 7.95 -4.37
CA GLY A 33 12.79 7.70 -3.49
C GLY A 33 11.44 8.06 -4.13
N ALA A 34 11.36 9.16 -4.90
CA ALA A 34 10.14 9.53 -5.61
C ALA A 34 9.81 8.55 -6.75
N THR A 35 10.83 7.97 -7.40
CA THR A 35 10.64 6.93 -8.42
C THR A 35 10.05 5.67 -7.81
N ILE A 36 10.61 5.20 -6.68
CA ILE A 36 10.08 4.03 -5.96
C ILE A 36 8.66 4.32 -5.48
N ALA A 37 8.43 5.48 -4.84
CA ALA A 37 7.11 5.85 -4.38
C ALA A 37 6.10 5.86 -5.54
N GLY A 38 6.44 6.46 -6.68
CA GLY A 38 5.61 6.48 -7.89
C GLY A 38 5.27 5.08 -8.40
N PHE A 39 6.23 4.17 -8.41
CA PHE A 39 6.00 2.76 -8.75
C PHE A 39 5.04 2.08 -7.77
N LEU A 40 5.22 2.28 -6.46
CA LEU A 40 4.32 1.73 -5.44
C LEU A 40 2.92 2.31 -5.55
N TYR A 41 2.78 3.61 -5.82
CA TYR A 41 1.48 4.24 -6.12
C TYR A 41 0.85 3.58 -7.33
N MET A 42 1.59 3.40 -8.44
CA MET A 42 1.07 2.76 -9.65
C MET A 42 0.54 1.34 -9.40
N VAL A 43 1.26 0.53 -8.62
CA VAL A 43 0.86 -0.86 -8.32
C VAL A 43 -0.32 -0.92 -7.33
N THR A 44 -0.36 0.01 -6.37
CA THR A 44 -1.34 -0.05 -5.27
C THR A 44 -2.61 0.78 -5.51
N ASP A 45 -2.57 1.81 -6.35
CA ASP A 45 -3.73 2.66 -6.69
C ASP A 45 -4.90 1.96 -7.39
N PRO A 46 -4.76 0.92 -8.24
CA PRO A 46 -5.95 0.24 -8.79
C PRO A 46 -6.85 -0.37 -7.69
N VAL A 47 -6.27 -0.75 -6.55
CA VAL A 47 -7.02 -1.26 -5.39
C VAL A 47 -7.39 -0.15 -4.41
N LEU A 48 -6.46 0.77 -4.13
CA LEU A 48 -6.65 1.83 -3.13
C LEU A 48 -7.49 3.00 -3.67
N GLY A 49 -7.41 3.31 -4.96
CA GLY A 49 -8.09 4.44 -5.61
C GLY A 49 -9.61 4.42 -5.43
N PRO A 50 -10.30 3.29 -5.71
CA PRO A 50 -11.73 3.15 -5.41
C PRO A 50 -12.05 3.34 -3.92
N LEU A 51 -11.21 2.79 -3.03
CA LEU A 51 -11.39 2.90 -1.58
C LEU A 51 -11.21 4.34 -1.08
N ARG A 52 -10.27 5.11 -1.65
CA ARG A 52 -10.05 6.52 -1.29
C ARG A 52 -11.23 7.43 -1.61
N ARG A 53 -12.14 7.02 -2.51
CA ARG A 53 -13.39 7.77 -2.75
C ARG A 53 -14.34 7.71 -1.56
N TYR A 54 -14.30 6.61 -0.80
CA TYR A 54 -15.13 6.41 0.37
C TYR A 54 -14.43 6.80 1.67
N ILE A 55 -13.10 6.64 1.72
CA ILE A 55 -12.30 6.87 2.92
C ILE A 55 -11.16 7.82 2.55
N PRO A 56 -11.39 9.14 2.66
CA PRO A 56 -10.37 10.12 2.32
C PRO A 56 -9.14 9.99 3.24
N PRO A 57 -7.93 10.26 2.72
CA PRO A 57 -6.71 10.18 3.51
C PRO A 57 -6.75 11.22 4.64
N LEU A 58 -6.39 10.78 5.85
CA LEU A 58 -6.30 11.68 7.01
C LEU A 58 -4.95 12.39 6.97
N ARG A 59 -4.97 13.71 6.76
CA ARG A 59 -3.78 14.54 6.88
C ARG A 59 -3.61 14.96 8.34
N LEU A 60 -2.55 14.48 8.99
CA LEU A 60 -2.15 14.84 10.34
C LEU A 60 -0.90 15.73 10.25
N GLY A 61 -1.11 17.03 10.17
CA GLY A 61 -0.03 18.02 10.04
C GLY A 61 0.76 17.83 8.73
N ALA A 62 2.05 17.55 8.83
CA ALA A 62 2.93 17.31 7.67
C ALA A 62 2.82 15.88 7.09
N VAL A 63 2.16 14.95 7.79
CA VAL A 63 2.06 13.54 7.40
C VAL A 63 0.66 13.22 6.89
N ALA A 64 0.56 12.59 5.72
CA ALA A 64 -0.70 12.07 5.21
C ALA A 64 -0.80 10.57 5.55
N LEU A 65 -1.70 10.22 6.47
CA LEU A 65 -2.02 8.85 6.79
C LEU A 65 -3.13 8.34 5.87
N ASP A 66 -2.78 7.45 4.96
CA ASP A 66 -3.74 6.88 4.01
C ASP A 66 -4.46 5.67 4.64
N LEU A 67 -5.58 5.93 5.31
CA LEU A 67 -6.43 4.90 5.94
C LEU A 67 -6.79 3.76 4.98
N SER A 68 -6.93 4.07 3.69
CA SER A 68 -7.19 3.07 2.65
C SER A 68 -6.11 1.97 2.63
N SER A 69 -4.85 2.33 2.85
CA SER A 69 -3.72 1.40 2.86
C SER A 69 -3.79 0.44 4.04
N ILE A 70 -4.20 0.93 5.22
CA ILE A 70 -4.40 0.11 6.42
C ILE A 70 -5.51 -0.91 6.18
N ILE A 71 -6.65 -0.48 5.64
CA ILE A 71 -7.79 -1.36 5.37
C ILE A 71 -7.42 -2.46 4.37
N VAL A 72 -6.69 -2.12 3.31
CA VAL A 72 -6.22 -3.11 2.33
C VAL A 72 -5.24 -4.09 2.95
N ILE A 73 -4.32 -3.64 3.81
CA ILE A 73 -3.42 -4.54 4.55
C ILE A 73 -4.22 -5.55 5.38
N PHE A 74 -5.22 -5.09 6.14
CA PHE A 74 -6.07 -5.98 6.94
C PHE A 74 -6.85 -6.96 6.06
N GLY A 75 -7.49 -6.47 4.99
CA GLY A 75 -8.26 -7.31 4.07
C GLY A 75 -7.40 -8.40 3.41
N ILE A 76 -6.21 -8.03 2.93
CA ILE A 76 -5.27 -8.96 2.30
C ILE A 76 -4.69 -9.94 3.32
N SER A 77 -4.42 -9.52 4.55
CA SER A 77 -3.91 -10.40 5.59
C SER A 77 -4.92 -11.50 5.95
N ILE A 78 -6.20 -11.15 6.05
CA ILE A 78 -7.29 -12.11 6.27
C ILE A 78 -7.41 -13.05 5.06
N LEU A 79 -7.42 -12.49 3.84
CA LEU A 79 -7.53 -13.28 2.62
C LEU A 79 -6.38 -14.28 2.47
N ARG A 80 -5.14 -13.83 2.75
CA ARG A 80 -3.95 -14.68 2.76
C ARG A 80 -4.06 -15.76 3.84
N SER A 81 -4.51 -15.42 5.05
CA SER A 81 -4.68 -16.42 6.12
C SER A 81 -5.74 -17.47 5.77
N ALA A 82 -6.77 -17.13 5.00
CA ALA A 82 -7.82 -18.07 4.61
C ALA A 82 -7.43 -18.95 3.42
N ILE A 83 -6.58 -18.44 2.51
CA ILE A 83 -6.16 -19.15 1.29
C ILE A 83 -4.89 -19.97 1.51
N CYS A 84 -3.98 -19.48 2.36
CA CYS A 84 -2.67 -20.08 2.62
C CYS A 84 -2.61 -20.88 3.92
N SER A 85 -3.76 -21.18 4.53
CA SER A 85 -3.87 -22.09 5.68
C SER A 85 -3.71 -23.54 5.26
#